data_AF-A0A151WMG3-F1
#
_entry.id   AF-A0A151WMG3-F1
#
_cell.length_a   1.000
_cell.length_b   1.000
_cell.length_c   1.000
_cell.angle_alpha   90.00
_cell.angle_beta   90.00
_cell.angle_gamma   90.00
#
_symmetry.space_group_name_H-M   'P 1'
#
loop_
_entity.id
_entity.type
_entity.pdbx_description
1 polymer ?
#
loop_
_entity_poly.entity_id
_entity_poly.type
_entity_poly.pdbx_seq_one_letter_code
_entity_poly.pdbx_strand_id
1 'polypeptide(L)' 'MAAATSVVVLDRGNNTTCTINLHGATVVSWRVNNQEQLFVR' A
#
# COMPACT_ATOMS: atom_id res chain seq x y z
N MET A 1 -15.37 19.74 1.38
CA MET A 1 -14.17 19.31 0.64
C MET A 1 -13.65 18.06 1.32
N ALA A 2 -13.65 16.90 0.66
CA ALA A 2 -13.06 15.69 1.24
C ALA A 2 -11.56 15.93 1.41
N ALA A 3 -11.01 15.68 2.59
CA ALA A 3 -9.56 15.71 2.77
C ALA A 3 -8.95 14.67 1.84
N ALA A 4 -8.01 15.08 0.98
CA ALA A 4 -7.27 14.14 0.15
C ALA A 4 -6.50 13.20 1.07
N THR A 5 -6.85 11.92 1.07
CA THR A 5 -6.13 10.92 1.86
C THR A 5 -4.76 10.74 1.23
N SER A 6 -3.68 11.01 1.99
CA SER A 6 -2.31 10.83 1.50
C SER A 6 -1.91 9.37 1.32
N VAL A 7 -2.80 8.44 1.64
CA VAL A 7 -2.59 7.00 1.49
C VAL A 7 -3.54 6.46 0.43
N VAL A 8 -3.00 5.67 -0.49
CA VAL A 8 -3.74 4.94 -1.52
C VAL A 8 -3.55 3.45 -1.28
N VAL A 9 -4.65 2.70 -1.29
CA VAL A 9 -4.63 1.24 -1.28
C VAL A 9 -4.99 0.75 -2.67
N LEU A 10 -4.09 -0.03 -3.26
CA LEU A 10 -4.30 -0.74 -4.52
C LEU A 10 -4.65 -2.19 -4.18
N ASP A 11 -5.83 -2.63 -4.59
CA ASP A 11 -6.27 -4.02 -4.44
C ASP A 11 -6.31 -4.69 -5.82
N ARG A 12 -5.49 -5.73 -5.99
CA ARG A 12 -5.45 -6.56 -7.19
C ARG A 12 -6.41 -7.75 -7.11
N GLY A 13 -6.89 -8.09 -5.91
CA GLY A 13 -7.48 -9.39 -5.59
C GLY A 13 -6.42 -10.47 -5.35
N ASN A 14 -6.85 -11.72 -5.12
CA ASN A 14 -5.98 -12.85 -4.77
C ASN A 14 -5.05 -12.56 -3.57
N ASN A 15 -5.61 -11.92 -2.53
CA ASN A 15 -4.87 -11.53 -1.32
C ASN A 15 -3.59 -10.72 -1.62
N THR A 16 -3.61 -9.94 -2.72
CA THR A 16 -2.49 -9.11 -3.16
C THR A 16 -2.89 -7.65 -3.12
N THR A 17 -2.26 -6.90 -2.21
CA THR A 17 -2.56 -5.47 -1.98
C THR A 17 -1.28 -4.66 -1.84
N CYS A 18 -1.31 -3.41 -2.26
CA CYS A 18 -0.22 -2.45 -2.11
C CYS A 18 -0.74 -1.16 -1.49
N THR A 19 -0.07 -0.67 -0.44
CA THR A 19 -0.41 0.60 0.21
C THR A 19 0.70 1.60 -0.06
N ILE A 20 0.34 2.76 -0.59
CA ILE A 20 1.27 3.81 -1.02
C ILE A 20 0.97 5.08 -0.24
N ASN A 21 1.99 5.64 0.42
CA ASN A 21 1.95 7.01 0.87
C ASN A 21 2.34 7.93 -0.31
N LEU A 22 1.41 8.79 -0.71
CA LEU A 22 1.60 9.76 -1.80
C LEU A 22 2.65 10.81 -1.45
N HIS A 23 2.85 11.10 -0.16
CA HIS A 23 4.00 11.88 0.27
C HIS A 23 5.27 11.05 0.10
N GLY A 24 6.07 11.39 -0.92
CA GLY A 24 7.29 10.66 -1.28
C GLY A 24 7.06 9.38 -2.08
N ALA A 25 5.83 9.14 -2.59
CA ALA A 25 5.47 8.00 -3.43
C ALA A 25 6.01 6.65 -2.91
N THR A 26 5.95 6.45 -1.60
CA THR A 26 6.59 5.32 -0.91
C THR A 26 5.58 4.21 -0.69
N VAL A 27 5.92 2.99 -1.08
CA VAL A 27 5.15 1.79 -0.73
C VAL A 27 5.39 1.49 0.75
N VAL A 28 4.33 1.51 1.56
CA VAL A 28 4.38 1.29 3.02
C VAL A 28 3.88 -0.09 3.45
N SER A 29 3.17 -0.80 2.56
CA SER A 29 2.86 -2.23 2.71
C SER A 29 2.68 -2.86 1.34
N TRP A 30 3.15 -4.08 1.17
CA TRP A 30 2.95 -4.88 -0.02
C TRP A 30 2.72 -6.33 0.40
N ARG A 31 1.46 -6.75 0.32
CA ARG A 31 1.05 -8.14 0.55
C ARG A 31 0.94 -8.86 -0.79
N VAL A 32 1.50 -10.05 -0.88
CA VAL A 32 1.30 -10.98 -2.00
C VAL A 32 0.88 -12.31 -1.41
N ASN A 33 -0.26 -12.86 -1.85
CA ASN A 33 -0.84 -14.07 -1.26
C ASN A 33 -0.92 -14.01 0.28
N ASN A 34 -1.33 -12.86 0.81
CA ASN A 34 -1.43 -12.58 2.25
C ASN A 34 -0.09 -12.59 3.03
N GLN A 35 1.06 -12.55 2.34
CA GLN A 35 2.38 -12.44 2.96
C GLN A 35 2.97 -11.05 2.71
N GLU A 36 3.44 -10.38 3.76
CA GLU A 36 4.12 -9.08 3.66
C GLU A 36 5.49 -9.27 2.99
N GLN A 37 5.77 -8.48 1.96
CA GLN A 37 7.00 -8.56 1.17
C GLN A 37 8.02 -7.51 1.57
N LEU A 38 7.55 -6.37 2.10
CA LEU A 38 8.43 -5.28 2.48
C LEU A 38 9.19 -5.62 3.76
N PHE A 39 10.51 -5.47 3.69
CA PHE A 39 11.38 -5.45 4.86
C PHE A 39 11.70 -3.99 5.20
N VAL A 40 11.26 -3.56 6.37
CA VAL A 40 11.62 -2.25 6.92
C VAL A 40 12.71 -2.49 7.96
N ARG A 41 13.84 -1.80 7.80
CA ARG A 41 14.96 -1.84 8.73
C ARG A 41 14.64 -1.09 10.03
#